data_AF-A0A420EDQ2-F1
#
_entry.id   AF-A0A420EDQ2-F1
#
_cell.length_a   1.000
_cell.length_b   1.000
_cell.length_c   1.000
_cell.angle_alpha   90.00
_cell.angle_beta   90.00
_cell.angle_gamma   90.00
#
_symmetry.space_group_name_H-M   'P 1'
#
loop_
_entity.id
_entity.type
_entity.pdbx_description
1 polymer ?
#
loop_
_entity_poly.entity_id
_entity_poly.type
_entity_poly.pdbx_seq_one_letter_code
_entity_poly.pdbx_strand_id
1 'polypeptide(L)' 'MNRENKKNFDKVFQTALALFGNEEAVNHWLKHPVRGLGNKRPIDMLSTAEDTKAVLNLIGRLEHGVFS' A
#
# COMPACT_ATOMS: atom_id res chain seq x y z
N MET A 1 16.36 -1.76 7.35
CA MET A 1 14.95 -2.16 7.38
C MET A 1 14.67 -2.81 8.73
N ASN A 2 13.89 -2.17 9.61
CA ASN A 2 13.56 -2.76 10.91
C ASN A 2 12.60 -3.95 10.73
N ARG A 3 12.55 -4.87 11.71
CA ARG A 3 11.64 -6.04 11.66
C ARG A 3 10.17 -5.62 11.47
N GLU A 4 9.77 -4.49 12.02
CA GLU A 4 8.42 -3.93 11.89
C GLU A 4 8.14 -3.44 10.47
N ASN A 5 9.05 -2.66 9.86
CA ASN A 5 8.91 -2.22 8.47
C ASN A 5 8.79 -3.39 7.50
N LYS A 6 9.54 -4.49 7.75
CA LYS A 6 9.44 -5.70 6.93
C LYS A 6 8.06 -6.34 7.02
N LYS A 7 7.47 -6.41 8.23
CA LYS A 7 6.10 -6.91 8.42
C LYS A 7 5.05 -6.02 7.74
N ASN A 8 5.19 -4.70 7.87
CA ASN A 8 4.30 -3.73 7.23
C ASN A 8 4.33 -3.86 5.70
N PHE A 9 5.54 -3.97 5.14
CA PHE A 9 5.74 -4.18 3.71
C PHE A 9 5.09 -5.47 3.24
N ASP A 10 5.37 -6.59 3.90
CA ASP A 10 4.82 -7.89 3.52
C ASP A 10 3.29 -7.86 3.49
N LYS A 11 2.68 -7.27 4.54
CA LYS A 11 1.23 -7.13 4.64
C LYS A 11 0.64 -6.29 3.50
N VAL A 12 1.21 -5.10 3.24
CA VAL A 12 0.74 -4.22 2.16
C VAL A 12 0.96 -4.85 0.79
N PHE A 13 2.09 -5.53 0.59
CA PHE A 13 2.39 -6.21 -0.67
C PHE A 13 1.37 -7.31 -0.97
N GLN A 14 1.04 -8.15 0.02
CA GLN A 14 0.03 -9.20 -0.14
C GLN A 14 -1.37 -8.64 -0.45
N THR A 15 -1.80 -7.58 0.26
CA THR A 15 -3.11 -6.96 -0.02
C THR A 15 -3.13 -6.28 -1.39
N ALA A 16 -2.05 -5.57 -1.76
CA ALA A 16 -1.94 -4.99 -3.09
C ALA A 16 -1.90 -6.06 -4.18
N LEU A 17 -1.25 -7.20 -3.94
CA LEU A 17 -1.20 -8.31 -4.89
C LEU A 17 -2.59 -8.92 -5.10
N ALA A 18 -3.40 -9.04 -4.05
CA ALA A 18 -4.79 -9.46 -4.17
C ALA A 18 -5.63 -8.49 -5.02
N LEU A 19 -5.40 -7.18 -4.88
CA LEU A 19 -6.10 -6.14 -5.64
C LEU A 19 -5.66 -6.08 -7.11
N PHE A 20 -4.35 -6.05 -7.38
CA PHE A 20 -3.80 -5.84 -8.72
C PHE A 20 -3.59 -7.14 -9.51
N GLY A 21 -3.48 -8.29 -8.83
CA GLY A 21 -3.32 -9.61 -9.45
C GLY A 21 -1.91 -9.92 -9.99
N ASN A 22 -1.02 -8.92 -10.07
CA ASN A 22 0.35 -9.14 -10.54
C ASN A 22 1.40 -8.30 -9.78
N GLU A 23 2.55 -8.92 -9.52
CA GLU A 23 3.63 -8.32 -8.73
C GLU A 23 4.24 -7.06 -9.38
N GLU A 24 4.28 -6.98 -10.71
CA GLU A 24 4.77 -5.79 -11.42
C GLU A 24 3.89 -4.57 -11.16
N ALA A 25 2.56 -4.73 -11.20
CA ALA A 25 1.62 -3.64 -10.91
C ALA A 25 1.71 -3.22 -9.45
N VAL A 26 1.87 -4.16 -8.52
CA VAL A 26 2.12 -3.86 -7.10
C VAL A 26 3.41 -3.06 -6.94
N ASN A 27 4.51 -3.52 -7.54
CA ASN A 27 5.79 -2.82 -7.48
C ASN A 27 5.72 -1.42 -8.09
N HIS A 28 5.02 -1.28 -9.21
CA HIS A 28 4.77 0.00 -9.85
C HIS A 28 3.98 0.92 -8.92
N TRP A 29 2.86 0.45 -8.38
CA TRP A 29 2.00 1.21 -7.46
C TRP A 29 2.74 1.63 -6.19
N LEU A 30 3.52 0.74 -5.57
CA LEU A 30 4.31 1.02 -4.37
C LEU A 30 5.36 2.12 -4.58
N LYS A 31 5.93 2.21 -5.80
CA LYS A 31 6.99 3.16 -6.16
C LYS A 31 6.45 4.48 -6.73
N HIS A 32 5.16 4.58 -7.01
CA HIS A 32 4.56 5.77 -7.58
C HIS A 32 3.70 6.54 -6.57
N PRO A 33 3.62 7.88 -6.71
CA PRO A 33 2.77 8.69 -5.85
C PRO A 33 1.30 8.38 -6.09
N VAL A 34 0.57 8.11 -5.00
CA VAL A 34 -0.85 7.75 -5.06
C VAL A 34 -1.69 8.92 -4.55
N ARG A 35 -2.64 9.39 -5.36
CA ARG A 35 -3.50 10.54 -5.01
C ARG A 35 -4.27 10.33 -3.71
N GLY A 36 -4.80 9.11 -3.49
CA GLY A 36 -5.50 8.73 -2.25
C GLY A 36 -4.64 8.73 -0.98
N LEU A 37 -3.31 8.86 -1.12
CA LEU A 37 -2.35 8.98 -0.02
C LEU A 37 -1.73 10.38 0.07
N GLY A 38 -2.36 11.40 -0.54
CA GLY A 38 -1.82 12.75 -0.58
C GLY A 38 -0.59 12.88 -1.48
N ASN A 39 -0.56 12.15 -2.61
CA ASN A 39 0.57 12.08 -3.56
C ASN A 39 1.88 11.55 -2.95
N LYS A 40 1.80 10.78 -1.86
CA LYS A 40 2.94 10.04 -1.31
C LYS A 40 3.06 8.68 -1.96
N ARG A 41 4.28 8.15 -2.01
CA ARG A 41 4.53 6.77 -2.44
C ARG A 41 4.19 5.83 -1.29
N PRO A 42 3.44 4.74 -1.53
CA PRO A 42 3.10 3.78 -0.49
C PRO A 42 4.34 3.24 0.23
N ILE A 43 5.45 3.01 -0.49
CA ILE A 43 6.68 2.46 0.11
C ILE A 43 7.30 3.36 1.19
N ASP A 44 7.18 4.68 1.06
CA ASP A 44 7.68 5.63 2.06
C ASP A 44 6.82 5.63 3.33
N MET A 45 5.52 5.32 3.17
CA MET A 45 4.51 5.26 4.22
C MET A 45 4.57 3.96 5.05
N LEU A 46 5.37 2.96 4.65
CA LEU A 46 5.51 1.71 5.42
C LEU A 46 6.43 1.85 6.64
N SER A 47 6.99 3.05 6.84
CA SER A 47 7.93 3.36 7.91
C SER A 47 7.28 3.43 9.28
N THR A 48 5.98 3.75 9.35
CA THR A 48 5.21 3.85 10.59
C THR A 48 3.97 2.97 10.50
N ALA A 49 3.48 2.47 11.64
CA ALA A 49 2.24 1.69 11.68
C ALA A 49 1.02 2.53 11.25
N GLU A 50 1.05 3.82 11.55
CA GLU A 50 -0.05 4.75 11.27
C GLU A 50 -0.18 5.03 9.77
N ASP A 51 0.93 5.37 9.11
CA ASP A 51 0.98 5.54 7.65
C ASP A 51 0.66 4.21 6.93
N THR A 52 1.18 3.08 7.41
CA THR A 52 0.86 1.75 6.85
C THR A 52 -0.64 1.47 6.89
N LYS A 53 -1.33 1.85 7.98
CA LYS A 53 -2.78 1.68 8.11
C LYS A 53 -3.54 2.53 7.08
N ALA A 54 -3.06 3.74 6.77
CA ALA A 54 -3.63 4.56 5.71
C ALA A 54 -3.51 3.90 4.33
N VAL A 55 -2.34 3.29 4.03
CA VAL A 55 -2.12 2.52 2.80
C VAL A 55 -3.08 1.33 2.70
N LEU A 56 -3.19 0.53 3.77
CA LEU A 56 -4.10 -0.62 3.82
C LEU A 56 -5.58 -0.22 3.68
N ASN A 57 -5.99 0.87 4.35
CA ASN A 57 -7.35 1.40 4.21
C ASN A 57 -7.64 1.82 2.77
N LEU A 58 -6.68 2.43 2.08
CA LEU A 58 -6.85 2.80 0.68
C LEU A 58 -7.03 1.56 -0.21
N ILE A 59 -6.19 0.53 -0.03
CA ILE A 59 -6.30 -0.72 -0.80
C ILE A 59 -7.66 -1.37 -0.55
N GLY A 60 -8.10 -1.49 0.71
CA GLY A 60 -9.41 -2.06 1.04
C GLY A 60 -10.58 -1.29 0.41
N ARG A 61 -10.49 0.04 0.35
CA ARG A 61 -11.49 0.86 -0.37
C ARG A 61 -11.53 0.56 -1.86
N LEU A 62 -10.37 0.35 -2.49
CA LEU A 62 -10.26 -0.01 -3.90
C LEU A 62 -10.79 -1.42 -4.19
N GLU A 63 -10.50 -2.39 -3.32
CA GLU A 63 -11.02 -3.77 -3.42
C GLU A 63 -12.55 -3.82 -3.34
N HIS A 64 -13.16 -3.01 -2.47
CA HIS A 64 -14.61 -2.94 -2.33
C HIS A 64 -15.29 -2.01 -3.35
N GLY A 65 -14.55 -1.39 -4.28
CA GLY A 65 -15.09 -0.47 -5.28
C GLY A 65 -15.62 0.85 -4.70
N VAL A 66 -15.18 1.25 -3.51
CA VAL A 66 -15.62 2.47 -2.83
C VAL A 66 -14.75 3.65 -3.26
N PHE A 67 -15.16 4.31 -4.35
CA PHE A 67 -14.63 5.60 -4.77
C PHE A 67 -15.35 6.70 -3.98
N SER A 68 -14.64 7.39 -3.08
CA SER A 68 -15.14 8.59 -2.38
C SER A 68 -14.07 9.64 -2.35
#